data_AF-A0ABD1DVS8-F1
#
_entry.id   AF-A0ABD1DVS8-F1
#
_cell.length_a   1.000
_cell.length_b   1.000
_cell.length_c   1.000
_cell.angle_alpha   90.00
_cell.angle_beta   90.00
_cell.angle_gamma   90.00
#
_symmetry.space_group_name_H-M   'P 1'
#
loop_
_entity.id
_entity.type
_entity.pdbx_description
1 polymer ?
#
loop_
_entity_poly.entity_id
_entity_poly.type
_entity_poly.pdbx_seq_one_letter_code
_entity_poly.pdbx_strand_id
1 'polypeptide(L)'
;MKNKLKFLLNCRKCKVVPTCLNYRMRIWLSSEVSRQELKQLERKQKLRLISVVISDTMRQLEHLRSTKRCLCEKLKNNTKAADWKEIEEVVEAKAAKQYHLAKEREVKKLDNLKKKRITSVRSEPTWVENTTNTELPDFMERTLLLGPNYNVQNNRSIPYVRFVADVENAIRKKTDFVGEDVEEAAKKRTEAEDMRAEVSNMISNYVNYQHQQHPKENNWIQQDIMRSKHFLRENDQLYVTRADKGNKVVVIGAEEYR
;
A
#
# COMPACT_ATOMS: atom_id res chain seq x y z
N MET A 1 4.68 25.78 12.98
CA MET A 1 3.51 25.83 12.05
C MET A 1 3.84 25.39 10.62
N LYS A 2 4.81 26.02 9.91
CA LYS A 2 5.19 25.59 8.52
C LYS A 2 5.53 24.09 8.39
N ASN A 3 6.33 23.56 9.32
CA ASN A 3 6.70 22.13 9.31
C ASN A 3 5.50 21.21 9.57
N LYS A 4 4.60 21.58 10.49
CA LYS A 4 3.33 20.87 10.74
C LYS A 4 2.47 20.82 9.47
N LEU A 5 2.35 21.93 8.74
CA LEU A 5 1.62 21.96 7.47
C LEU A 5 2.25 21.02 6.44
N LYS A 6 3.58 21.07 6.27
CA LYS A 6 4.31 20.18 5.36
C LYS A 6 4.12 18.71 5.73
N PHE A 7 4.17 18.39 7.01
CA PHE A 7 3.87 17.07 7.54
C PHE A 7 2.45 16.62 7.19
N LEU A 8 1.43 17.45 7.44
CA LEU A 8 0.03 17.12 7.12
C LEU A 8 -0.20 16.93 5.62
N LEU A 9 0.42 17.76 4.78
CA LEU A 9 0.38 17.61 3.32
C LEU A 9 0.99 16.28 2.87
N ASN A 10 2.12 15.89 3.47
CA ASN A 10 2.75 14.60 3.19
C ASN A 10 1.92 13.42 3.68
N CYS A 11 1.30 13.52 4.86
CA CYS A 11 0.35 12.53 5.38
C CYS A 11 -0.83 12.35 4.41
N ARG A 12 -1.39 13.45 3.88
CA ARG A 12 -2.45 13.41 2.84
C ARG A 12 -1.97 12.72 1.57
N LYS A 13 -0.79 13.10 1.05
CA LYS A 13 -0.19 12.50 -0.17
C LYS A 13 0.01 10.99 0.00
N CYS A 14 0.48 10.55 1.16
CA CYS A 14 0.75 9.14 1.45
C CYS A 14 -0.48 8.38 1.95
N LYS A 15 -1.64 9.03 2.12
CA LYS A 15 -2.87 8.48 2.73
C LYS A 15 -2.62 7.87 4.12
N VAL A 16 -1.78 8.52 4.93
CA VAL A 16 -1.44 8.10 6.30
C VAL A 16 -2.16 9.00 7.29
N VAL A 17 -2.80 8.40 8.31
CA VAL A 17 -3.49 9.17 9.35
C VAL A 17 -2.49 9.56 10.44
N PRO A 18 -2.31 10.86 10.72
CA PRO A 18 -1.43 11.29 11.79
C PRO A 18 -2.03 10.95 13.16
N THR A 19 -1.16 10.71 14.16
CA THR A 19 -1.57 10.30 15.52
C THR A 19 -2.56 11.26 16.17
N CYS A 20 -2.42 12.57 15.92
CA CYS A 20 -3.32 13.59 16.46
C CYS A 20 -4.76 13.47 15.95
N LEU A 21 -5.00 12.76 14.84
CA LEU A 21 -6.33 12.51 14.27
C LEU A 21 -6.75 11.05 14.41
N ASN A 22 -6.02 10.25 15.19
CA ASN A 22 -6.33 8.86 15.43
C ASN A 22 -7.31 8.71 16.60
N TYR A 23 -8.53 9.25 16.45
CA TYR A 23 -9.63 8.97 17.36
C TYR A 23 -10.17 7.55 17.09
N ARG A 24 -10.87 6.95 18.06
CA ARG A 24 -11.61 5.69 17.84
C ARG A 24 -13.09 5.94 18.09
N MET A 25 -13.93 5.57 17.13
CA MET A 25 -15.38 5.56 17.35
C MET A 25 -15.72 4.35 18.23
N ARG A 26 -16.19 4.60 19.46
CA ARG A 26 -16.66 3.55 20.37
C ARG A 26 -18.11 3.22 20.08
N ILE A 27 -18.36 2.58 18.94
CA ILE A 27 -19.68 2.07 18.59
C ILE A 27 -19.60 0.55 18.69
N TRP A 28 -20.41 -0.02 19.58
CA TRP A 28 -20.51 -1.47 19.74
C TRP A 28 -21.42 -2.01 18.65
N LEU A 29 -20.86 -2.85 17.79
CA LEU A 29 -21.59 -3.51 16.71
C LEU A 29 -21.48 -5.03 16.91
N SER A 30 -22.60 -5.72 16.77
CA SER A 30 -22.70 -7.17 16.95
C SER A 30 -22.16 -7.95 15.75
N SER A 31 -22.33 -7.41 14.54
CA SER A 31 -21.89 -8.03 13.28
C SER A 31 -20.46 -7.65 12.91
N GLU A 32 -19.65 -8.63 12.51
CA GLU A 32 -18.27 -8.41 12.03
C GLU A 32 -18.25 -7.61 10.71
N VAL A 33 -19.24 -7.82 9.83
CA VAL A 33 -19.38 -7.05 8.58
C VAL A 33 -19.55 -5.57 8.89
N SER A 34 -20.48 -5.24 9.80
CA SER A 34 -20.72 -3.86 10.21
C SER A 34 -19.50 -3.24 10.91
N ARG A 35 -18.71 -4.03 11.67
CA ARG A 35 -17.44 -3.57 12.25
C ARG A 35 -16.42 -3.22 11.17
N GLN A 36 -16.33 -4.02 10.10
CA GLN A 36 -15.43 -3.73 8.98
C GLN A 36 -15.86 -2.46 8.24
N GLU A 37 -17.15 -2.30 7.94
CA GLU A 37 -17.70 -1.08 7.34
C GLU A 37 -17.44 0.15 8.21
N LEU A 38 -17.63 0.03 9.52
CA LEU A 38 -17.33 1.09 10.47
C LEU A 38 -15.85 1.51 10.43
N LYS A 39 -14.93 0.54 10.40
CA LYS A 39 -13.49 0.81 10.27
C LYS A 39 -13.16 1.52 8.96
N GLN A 40 -13.80 1.13 7.85
CA GLN A 40 -13.62 1.80 6.56
C GLN A 40 -14.15 3.24 6.58
N LEU A 41 -15.34 3.45 7.15
CA LEU A 41 -15.94 4.78 7.32
C LEU A 41 -15.07 5.68 8.20
N GLU A 42 -14.62 5.16 9.34
CA GLU A 42 -13.74 5.84 10.27
C GLU A 42 -12.45 6.29 9.57
N ARG A 43 -11.83 5.39 8.79
CA ARG A 43 -10.63 5.71 7.99
C ARG A 43 -10.91 6.81 6.96
N LYS A 44 -12.03 6.74 6.25
CA LYS A 44 -12.43 7.77 5.26
C LYS A 44 -12.63 9.14 5.93
N GLN A 45 -13.28 9.17 7.09
CA GLN A 45 -13.49 10.40 7.87
C GLN A 45 -12.16 10.97 8.38
N LYS A 46 -11.28 10.13 8.94
CA LYS A 46 -9.93 10.55 9.37
C LYS A 46 -9.14 11.20 8.24
N LEU A 47 -9.17 10.63 7.03
CA LEU A 47 -8.50 11.21 5.87
C LEU A 47 -9.11 12.54 5.42
N ARG A 48 -10.44 12.69 5.48
CA ARG A 48 -11.12 13.98 5.21
C ARG A 48 -10.75 15.04 6.24
N LEU A 49 -10.65 14.65 7.50
CA LEU A 49 -10.30 15.55 8.59
C LEU A 49 -8.89 16.13 8.43
N ILE A 50 -7.96 15.40 7.80
CA ILE A 50 -6.63 15.93 7.44
C ILE A 50 -6.78 17.19 6.58
N SER A 51 -7.66 17.19 5.58
CA SER A 51 -7.88 18.36 4.71
C SER A 51 -8.43 19.55 5.49
N VAL A 52 -9.36 19.32 6.42
CA VAL A 52 -9.90 20.38 7.30
C VAL A 52 -8.80 20.99 8.16
N VAL A 53 -7.97 20.14 8.77
CA VAL A 53 -6.86 20.57 9.63
C VAL A 53 -5.77 21.28 8.82
N ILE A 54 -5.53 20.88 7.56
CA ILE A 54 -4.64 21.61 6.65
C ILE A 54 -5.17 23.03 6.44
N SER A 55 -6.44 23.18 6.09
CA SER A 55 -7.05 24.50 5.87
C SER A 55 -7.01 25.38 7.11
N ASP A 56 -7.34 24.83 8.28
CA ASP A 56 -7.24 25.54 9.55
C ASP A 56 -5.79 25.94 9.87
N THR A 57 -4.83 25.02 9.69
CA THR A 57 -3.41 25.32 9.88
C THR A 57 -2.91 26.42 8.93
N MET A 58 -3.42 26.46 7.69
CA MET A 58 -3.10 27.52 6.73
C MET A 58 -3.63 28.88 7.20
N ARG A 59 -4.88 28.96 7.65
CA ARG A 59 -5.48 30.19 8.20
C ARG A 59 -4.71 30.70 9.41
N GLN A 60 -4.38 29.82 10.36
CA GLN A 60 -3.59 30.19 11.53
C GLN A 60 -2.18 30.70 11.15
N LEU A 61 -1.56 30.10 10.12
CA LEU A 61 -0.24 30.51 9.65
C LEU A 61 -0.29 31.90 8.98
N GLU A 62 -1.36 32.19 8.25
CA GLU A 62 -1.61 33.52 7.68
C GLU A 62 -1.85 34.57 8.76
N HIS A 63 -2.67 34.26 9.77
CA HIS A 63 -2.87 35.13 10.93
C HIS A 63 -1.53 35.43 11.63
N LEU A 64 -0.73 34.41 11.95
CA LEU A 64 0.59 34.57 12.58
C LEU A 64 1.56 35.39 11.72
N ARG A 65 1.50 35.27 10.39
CA ARG A 65 2.31 36.10 9.48
C ARG A 65 1.91 37.56 9.54
N SER A 66 0.61 37.84 9.55
CA SER A 66 0.07 39.19 9.67
C SER A 66 0.47 39.82 11.02
N THR A 67 0.25 39.09 12.12
CA THR A 67 0.63 39.54 13.47
C THR A 67 2.14 39.77 13.59
N LYS A 68 2.97 38.86 13.06
CA LYS A 68 4.43 39.05 13.02
C LYS A 68 4.78 40.34 12.28
N ARG A 69 4.20 40.58 11.09
CA ARG A 69 4.47 41.78 10.29
C ARG A 69 4.15 43.05 11.06
N CYS A 70 2.94 43.13 11.64
CA CYS A 70 2.50 44.27 12.44
C CYS A 70 3.42 44.53 13.64
N LEU A 71 3.84 43.47 14.36
CA LEU A 71 4.78 43.60 15.47
C LEU A 71 6.17 44.06 15.01
N CYS A 72 6.68 43.52 13.90
CA CYS A 72 7.94 43.95 13.32
C CYS A 72 7.90 45.43 12.91
N GLU A 73 6.82 45.89 12.28
CA GLU A 73 6.65 47.30 11.92
C GLU A 73 6.61 48.20 13.16
N LYS A 74 5.84 47.83 14.20
CA LYS A 74 5.79 48.57 15.46
C LYS A 74 7.15 48.67 16.15
N LEU A 75 7.88 47.56 16.22
CA LEU A 75 9.22 47.54 16.82
C LEU A 75 10.21 48.36 15.99
N LYS A 76 10.20 48.20 14.66
CA LYS A 76 11.06 48.96 13.76
C LYS A 76 10.84 50.47 13.87
N ASN A 77 9.58 50.91 14.04
CA ASN A 77 9.27 52.34 14.19
C ASN A 77 9.68 52.92 15.56
N ASN A 78 9.82 52.06 16.58
CA ASN A 78 10.15 52.48 17.96
C ASN A 78 11.61 52.23 18.34
N THR A 79 12.41 51.68 17.42
CA THR A 79 13.80 51.26 17.69
C THR A 79 14.73 51.97 16.72
N LYS A 80 15.96 52.30 17.14
CA LYS A 80 16.98 52.84 16.24
C LYS A 80 17.34 51.79 15.18
N ALA A 81 17.66 52.26 13.97
CA ALA A 81 17.90 51.38 12.83
C ALA A 81 19.07 50.38 13.04
N ALA A 82 20.11 50.80 13.77
CA ALA A 82 21.26 49.94 14.10
C ALA A 82 20.84 48.79 15.04
N ASP A 83 20.19 49.12 16.15
CA ASP A 83 19.73 48.13 17.15
C ASP A 83 18.70 47.15 16.55
N TRP A 84 17.82 47.64 15.66
CA TRP A 84 16.86 46.78 14.96
C TRP A 84 17.52 45.70 14.11
N LYS A 85 18.61 46.04 13.41
CA LYS A 85 19.33 45.10 12.54
C LYS A 85 19.94 43.95 13.36
N GLU A 86 20.54 44.26 14.50
CA GLU A 86 21.10 43.26 15.41
C GLU A 86 20.00 42.33 15.97
N ILE A 87 18.86 42.90 16.37
CA ILE A 87 17.70 42.12 16.84
C ILE A 87 17.19 41.19 15.73
N GLU A 88 17.08 41.68 14.49
CA GLU A 88 16.62 40.90 13.35
C GLU A 88 17.53 39.70 13.08
N GLU A 89 18.85 39.91 13.03
CA GLU A 89 19.84 38.83 12.83
C GLU A 89 19.75 37.74 13.91
N VAL A 90 19.66 38.14 15.19
CA VAL A 90 19.54 37.19 16.32
C VAL A 90 18.23 36.39 16.23
N VAL A 91 17.12 37.06 15.92
CA VAL A 91 15.80 36.41 15.80
C VAL A 91 15.77 35.44 14.62
N GLU A 92 16.35 35.81 13.47
CA GLU A 92 16.41 34.96 12.29
C GLU A 92 17.28 33.72 12.50
N ALA A 93 18.47 33.88 13.10
CA ALA A 93 19.36 32.76 13.42
C ALA A 93 18.67 31.75 14.35
N LYS A 94 18.00 32.24 15.40
CA LYS A 94 17.24 31.39 16.34
C LYS A 94 16.06 30.70 15.65
N ALA A 95 15.33 31.42 14.79
CA ALA A 95 14.21 30.87 14.03
C ALA A 95 14.66 29.78 13.04
N ALA A 96 15.79 29.97 12.36
CA ALA A 96 16.37 28.99 11.46
C ALA A 96 16.73 27.70 12.21
N LYS A 97 17.45 27.82 13.33
CA LYS A 97 17.82 26.65 14.16
C LYS A 97 16.59 25.87 14.63
N GLN A 98 15.57 26.55 15.13
CA GLN A 98 14.32 25.91 15.54
C GLN A 98 13.57 25.26 14.36
N TYR A 99 13.61 25.88 13.19
CA TYR A 99 13.00 25.34 11.98
C TYR A 99 13.63 24.00 11.57
N HIS A 100 14.96 23.91 11.58
CA HIS A 100 15.68 22.67 11.25
C HIS A 100 15.35 21.53 12.21
N LEU A 101 15.43 21.79 13.52
CA LEU A 101 15.08 20.79 14.54
C LEU A 101 13.63 20.29 14.41
N ALA A 102 12.69 21.21 14.18
CA ALA A 102 11.29 20.83 13.97
C ALA A 102 11.09 20.04 12.66
N LYS A 103 11.84 20.37 11.59
CA LYS A 103 11.76 19.66 10.31
C LYS A 103 12.21 18.21 10.46
N GLU A 104 13.34 17.97 11.10
CA GLU A 104 13.85 16.61 11.33
C GLU A 104 12.89 15.76 12.15
N ARG A 105 12.30 16.32 13.22
CA ARG A 105 11.29 15.63 14.03
C ARG A 105 10.08 15.21 13.21
N GLU A 106 9.57 16.10 12.35
CA GLU A 106 8.41 15.80 11.51
C GLU A 106 8.72 14.77 10.41
N VAL A 107 9.94 14.76 9.87
CA VAL A 107 10.40 13.73 8.92
C VAL A 107 10.43 12.37 9.61
N LYS A 108 11.11 12.26 10.76
CA LYS A 108 11.16 11.02 11.56
C LYS A 108 9.76 10.53 11.94
N LYS A 109 8.86 11.45 12.31
CA LYS A 109 7.47 11.13 12.63
C LYS A 109 6.71 10.56 11.43
N LEU A 110 6.90 11.13 10.24
CA LEU A 110 6.27 10.63 9.01
C LEU A 110 6.77 9.21 8.68
N ASP A 111 8.08 8.98 8.77
CA ASP A 111 8.66 7.68 8.44
C ASP A 111 8.22 6.60 9.43
N ASN A 112 8.14 6.93 10.73
CA ASN A 112 7.55 6.04 11.73
C ASN A 112 6.10 5.67 11.42
N LEU A 113 5.30 6.62 10.91
CA LEU A 113 3.92 6.33 10.53
C LEU A 113 3.83 5.46 9.26
N LYS A 114 4.74 5.66 8.29
CA LYS A 114 4.85 4.77 7.11
C LYS A 114 5.22 3.35 7.51
N LYS A 115 6.25 3.19 8.35
CA LYS A 115 6.70 1.88 8.85
C LYS A 115 5.58 1.13 9.58
N LYS A 116 4.83 1.80 10.46
CA LYS A 116 3.67 1.20 11.16
C LYS A 116 2.56 0.72 10.22
N ARG A 117 2.38 1.38 9.07
CA ARG A 117 1.41 0.93 8.06
C ARG A 117 1.85 -0.37 7.40
N ILE A 118 3.15 -0.51 7.13
CA ILE A 118 3.74 -1.71 6.52
C ILE A 118 3.56 -2.90 7.46
N THR A 119 3.91 -2.78 8.75
CA THR A 119 3.74 -3.86 9.74
C THR A 119 2.29 -4.23 10.05
N SER A 120 1.31 -3.38 9.73
CA SER A 120 -0.12 -3.67 9.93
C SER A 120 -0.76 -4.51 8.81
N VAL A 121 -0.15 -4.51 7.61
CA VAL A 121 -0.39 -5.55 6.62
C VAL A 121 0.37 -6.76 7.16
N ARG A 122 -0.30 -7.89 7.43
CA ARG A 122 0.32 -9.12 7.94
C ARG A 122 1.59 -9.43 7.13
N SER A 123 2.71 -8.96 7.64
CA SER A 123 4.04 -9.14 7.08
C SER A 123 4.74 -9.81 8.23
N GLU A 124 4.78 -11.13 8.21
CA GLU A 124 5.75 -11.80 9.04
C GLU A 124 7.12 -11.44 8.43
N PRO A 125 8.02 -10.78 9.18
CA PRO A 125 9.35 -10.42 8.66
C PRO A 125 10.17 -11.66 8.26
N THR A 126 9.66 -12.85 8.53
CA THR A 126 10.22 -14.16 8.15
C THR A 126 10.00 -14.52 6.68
N TRP A 127 9.14 -13.81 5.93
CA TRP A 127 8.79 -14.20 4.56
C TRP A 127 9.81 -13.81 3.50
N VAL A 128 10.74 -12.90 3.79
CA VAL A 128 11.74 -12.46 2.82
C VAL A 128 13.13 -12.69 3.38
N GLU A 129 13.95 -13.42 2.65
CA GLU A 129 15.33 -13.71 3.01
C GLU A 129 16.24 -13.18 1.90
N ASN A 130 16.93 -12.07 2.15
CA ASN A 130 17.91 -11.53 1.22
C ASN A 130 19.28 -12.10 1.55
N THR A 131 19.76 -12.99 0.71
CA THR A 131 21.10 -13.60 0.83
C THR A 131 22.18 -12.76 0.17
N THR A 132 21.79 -11.72 -0.58
CA THR A 132 22.71 -10.82 -1.26
C THR A 132 23.07 -9.61 -0.39
N ASN A 133 24.24 -9.02 -0.65
CA ASN A 133 24.64 -7.74 -0.07
C ASN A 133 23.98 -6.51 -0.73
N THR A 134 23.01 -6.72 -1.63
CA THR A 134 22.37 -5.62 -2.34
C THR A 134 21.22 -5.06 -1.50
N GLU A 135 21.24 -3.76 -1.25
CA GLU A 135 20.12 -3.07 -0.57
C GLU A 135 18.87 -3.09 -1.45
N LEU A 136 17.78 -3.68 -0.94
CA LEU A 136 16.51 -3.70 -1.63
C LEU A 136 15.77 -2.38 -1.39
N PRO A 137 15.30 -1.68 -2.44
CA PRO A 137 14.51 -0.48 -2.25
C PRO A 137 13.19 -0.77 -1.51
N ASP A 138 12.69 0.19 -0.73
CA ASP A 138 11.47 0.01 0.09
C ASP A 138 10.26 -0.53 -0.70
N PHE A 139 10.12 -0.21 -2.00
CA PHE A 139 8.99 -0.68 -2.82
C PHE A 139 9.10 -2.17 -3.16
N MET A 140 10.33 -2.68 -3.24
CA MET A 140 10.62 -4.07 -3.49
C MET A 140 10.37 -4.89 -2.23
N GLU A 141 10.89 -4.45 -1.08
CA GLU A 141 10.59 -5.09 0.21
C GLU A 141 9.08 -5.17 0.45
N ARG A 142 8.34 -4.06 0.23
CA ARG A 142 6.88 -4.06 0.35
C ARG A 142 6.19 -5.04 -0.58
N THR A 143 6.74 -5.28 -1.76
CA THR A 143 6.20 -6.23 -2.73
C THR A 143 6.48 -7.67 -2.32
N LEU A 144 7.71 -7.97 -1.88
CA LEU A 144 8.12 -9.31 -1.47
C LEU A 144 7.43 -9.74 -0.16
N LEU A 145 7.20 -8.80 0.75
CA LEU A 145 6.47 -9.04 2.01
C LEU A 145 4.99 -9.39 1.82
N LEU A 146 4.43 -9.25 0.62
CA LEU A 146 3.08 -9.73 0.32
C LEU A 146 2.99 -11.26 0.42
N GLY A 147 4.13 -11.95 0.24
CA GLY A 147 4.26 -13.38 0.37
C GLY A 147 4.01 -14.16 -0.93
N PRO A 148 4.40 -15.44 -0.96
CA PRO A 148 4.41 -16.26 -2.18
C PRO A 148 3.01 -16.59 -2.72
N ASN A 149 1.98 -16.52 -1.88
CA ASN A 149 0.58 -16.78 -2.24
C ASN A 149 -0.21 -15.51 -2.55
N TYR A 150 0.44 -14.35 -2.54
CA TYR A 150 -0.22 -13.11 -2.91
C TYR A 150 -0.47 -13.09 -4.40
N ASN A 151 -1.74 -13.21 -4.79
CA ASN A 151 -2.11 -13.17 -6.19
C ASN A 151 -2.47 -11.73 -6.59
N VAL A 152 -1.72 -11.20 -7.54
CA VAL A 152 -2.02 -9.89 -8.14
C VAL A 152 -3.10 -10.12 -9.18
N GLN A 153 -4.18 -9.35 -9.10
CA GLN A 153 -5.22 -9.39 -10.13
C GLN A 153 -4.59 -9.17 -11.50
N ASN A 154 -4.74 -10.16 -12.37
CA ASN A 154 -4.38 -10.04 -13.76
C ASN A 154 -5.49 -9.25 -14.46
N ASN A 155 -5.19 -8.04 -14.91
CA ASN A 155 -6.16 -7.20 -15.62
C ASN A 155 -6.46 -7.72 -17.04
N ARG A 156 -5.83 -8.82 -17.48
CA ARG A 156 -6.13 -9.44 -18.76
C ARG A 156 -7.44 -10.20 -18.66
N SER A 157 -8.34 -9.98 -19.62
CA SER A 157 -9.55 -10.79 -19.72
C SER A 157 -9.16 -12.23 -19.97
N ILE A 158 -9.75 -13.15 -19.19
CA ILE A 158 -9.63 -14.57 -19.47
C ILE A 158 -10.46 -14.83 -20.74
N PRO A 159 -9.91 -15.49 -21.78
CA PRO A 159 -10.69 -15.85 -22.96
C PRO A 159 -11.61 -17.03 -22.62
N TYR A 160 -12.71 -16.75 -21.90
CA TYR A 160 -13.60 -17.79 -21.34
C TYR A 160 -14.08 -18.79 -22.38
N VAL A 161 -14.42 -18.32 -23.59
CA VAL A 161 -14.89 -19.17 -24.69
C VAL A 161 -13.83 -20.21 -25.07
N ARG A 162 -12.56 -19.79 -25.15
CA ARG A 162 -11.45 -20.68 -25.47
C ARG A 162 -11.16 -21.64 -24.31
N PHE A 163 -11.16 -21.14 -23.09
CA PHE A 163 -10.95 -21.96 -21.89
C PHE A 163 -12.02 -23.06 -21.76
N VAL A 164 -13.31 -22.72 -21.93
CA VAL A 164 -14.40 -23.69 -21.90
C VAL A 164 -14.29 -24.69 -23.05
N ALA A 165 -13.95 -24.22 -24.27
CA ALA A 165 -13.74 -25.12 -25.41
C ALA A 165 -12.58 -26.09 -25.18
N ASP A 166 -11.47 -25.64 -24.60
CA ASP A 166 -10.30 -26.47 -24.30
C ASP A 166 -10.63 -27.52 -23.21
N VAL A 167 -11.37 -27.12 -22.17
CA VAL A 167 -11.85 -28.02 -21.10
C VAL A 167 -12.80 -29.08 -21.68
N GLU A 168 -13.81 -28.68 -22.45
CA GLU A 168 -14.74 -29.64 -23.04
C GLU A 168 -14.06 -30.58 -24.03
N ASN A 169 -13.06 -30.11 -24.78
CA ASN A 169 -12.25 -30.98 -25.63
C ASN A 169 -11.45 -32.00 -24.81
N ALA A 170 -10.92 -31.60 -23.65
CA ALA A 170 -10.22 -32.51 -22.75
C ALA A 170 -11.17 -33.54 -22.12
N ILE A 171 -12.36 -33.12 -21.68
CA ILE A 171 -13.41 -34.01 -21.16
C ILE A 171 -13.80 -35.02 -22.24
N ARG A 172 -14.08 -34.54 -23.45
CA ARG A 172 -14.47 -35.37 -24.59
C ARG A 172 -13.43 -36.43 -24.92
N LYS A 173 -12.15 -36.07 -24.95
CA LYS A 173 -11.05 -37.02 -25.17
C LYS A 173 -10.98 -38.13 -24.10
N LYS A 174 -11.42 -37.83 -22.88
CA LYS A 174 -11.45 -38.80 -21.77
C LYS A 174 -12.67 -39.72 -21.83
N THR A 175 -13.78 -39.26 -22.42
CA THR A 175 -15.06 -39.99 -22.50
C THR A 175 -15.29 -40.74 -23.81
N ASP A 176 -14.62 -40.38 -24.91
CA ASP A 176 -14.86 -40.94 -26.26
C ASP A 176 -14.13 -42.29 -26.53
N PHE A 177 -13.74 -43.05 -25.50
CA PHE A 177 -13.14 -44.37 -25.71
C PHE A 177 -14.20 -45.40 -26.11
N VAL A 178 -14.05 -45.95 -27.32
CA VAL A 178 -14.93 -46.95 -27.92
C VAL A 178 -14.49 -48.35 -27.46
N GLY A 179 -15.36 -49.05 -26.72
CA GLY A 179 -15.16 -50.45 -26.32
C GLY A 179 -15.19 -50.75 -24.81
N GLU A 180 -15.64 -49.81 -23.98
CA GLU A 180 -15.63 -49.97 -22.51
C GLU A 180 -16.91 -50.60 -21.94
N ASP A 181 -16.75 -51.34 -20.84
CA ASP A 181 -17.86 -51.89 -20.05
C ASP A 181 -18.81 -50.78 -19.59
N VAL A 182 -20.10 -51.10 -19.50
CA VAL A 182 -21.19 -50.15 -19.19
C VAL A 182 -20.95 -49.41 -17.87
N GLU A 183 -20.34 -50.08 -16.89
CA GLU A 183 -20.03 -49.52 -15.58
C GLU A 183 -18.88 -48.50 -15.61
N GLU A 184 -17.87 -48.74 -16.45
CA GLU A 184 -16.72 -47.84 -16.61
C GLU A 184 -17.10 -46.59 -17.41
N ALA A 185 -17.95 -46.75 -18.42
CA ALA A 185 -18.54 -45.64 -19.16
C ALA A 185 -19.41 -44.74 -18.27
N ALA A 186 -20.17 -45.32 -17.33
CA ALA A 186 -20.98 -44.56 -16.37
C ALA A 186 -20.09 -43.73 -15.42
N LYS A 187 -19.02 -44.33 -14.88
CA LYS A 187 -18.08 -43.64 -13.99
C LYS A 187 -17.38 -42.46 -14.66
N LYS A 188 -16.93 -42.62 -15.91
CA LYS A 188 -16.29 -41.53 -16.67
C LYS A 188 -17.24 -40.37 -16.97
N ARG A 189 -18.52 -40.65 -17.18
CA ARG A 189 -19.55 -39.61 -17.31
C ARG A 189 -19.73 -38.83 -16.01
N THR A 190 -19.73 -39.50 -14.86
CA THR A 190 -19.81 -38.82 -13.56
C THR A 190 -18.59 -37.91 -13.34
N GLU A 191 -17.38 -38.41 -13.60
CA GLU A 191 -16.16 -37.59 -13.51
C GLU A 191 -16.18 -36.38 -14.46
N ALA A 192 -16.78 -36.55 -15.65
CA ALA A 192 -16.97 -35.45 -16.60
C ALA A 192 -17.92 -34.37 -16.07
N GLU A 193 -19.05 -34.76 -15.47
CA GLU A 193 -19.98 -33.81 -14.84
C GLU A 193 -19.35 -33.11 -13.63
N ASP A 194 -18.57 -33.83 -12.81
CA ASP A 194 -17.85 -33.24 -11.68
C ASP A 194 -16.83 -32.19 -12.16
N MET A 195 -16.08 -32.49 -13.23
CA MET A 195 -15.16 -31.51 -13.84
C MET A 195 -15.91 -30.29 -14.41
N ARG A 196 -17.08 -30.48 -15.04
CA ARG A 196 -17.92 -29.35 -15.50
C ARG A 196 -18.39 -28.48 -14.34
N ALA A 197 -18.84 -29.11 -13.25
CA ALA A 197 -19.28 -28.40 -12.05
C ALA A 197 -18.13 -27.60 -11.42
N GLU A 198 -16.94 -28.19 -11.31
CA GLU A 198 -15.76 -27.51 -10.77
C GLU A 198 -15.36 -26.29 -11.61
N VAL A 199 -15.30 -26.47 -12.93
CA VAL A 199 -14.96 -25.39 -13.88
C VAL A 199 -16.02 -24.28 -13.86
N SER A 200 -17.30 -24.63 -13.81
CA SER A 200 -18.40 -23.66 -13.68
C SER A 200 -18.30 -22.86 -12.38
N ASN A 201 -17.97 -23.51 -11.28
CA ASN A 201 -17.74 -22.85 -9.99
C ASN A 201 -16.53 -21.91 -10.04
N MET A 202 -15.41 -22.32 -10.66
CA MET A 202 -14.24 -21.45 -10.83
C MET A 202 -14.57 -20.20 -11.66
N ILE A 203 -15.28 -20.37 -12.78
CA ILE A 203 -15.67 -19.24 -13.64
C ILE A 203 -16.64 -18.33 -12.89
N SER A 204 -17.66 -18.89 -12.23
CA SER A 204 -18.63 -18.13 -11.46
C SER A 204 -17.97 -17.34 -10.33
N ASN A 205 -17.04 -17.97 -9.60
CA ASN A 205 -16.26 -17.30 -8.56
C ASN A 205 -15.40 -16.17 -9.13
N TYR A 206 -14.76 -16.38 -10.28
CA TYR A 206 -13.96 -15.35 -10.94
C TYR A 206 -14.81 -14.17 -11.42
N VAL A 207 -15.95 -14.43 -12.08
CA VAL A 207 -16.88 -13.40 -12.55
C VAL A 207 -17.45 -12.60 -11.38
N ASN A 208 -17.92 -13.28 -10.33
CA ASN A 208 -18.42 -12.63 -9.12
C ASN A 208 -17.32 -11.80 -8.44
N TYR A 209 -16.08 -12.30 -8.43
CA TYR A 209 -14.95 -11.55 -7.91
C TYR A 209 -14.64 -10.30 -8.74
N GLN A 210 -14.71 -10.36 -10.08
CA GLN A 210 -14.52 -9.17 -10.93
C GLN A 210 -15.60 -8.09 -10.75
N HIS A 211 -16.83 -8.48 -10.43
CA HIS A 211 -17.93 -7.55 -10.20
C HIS A 211 -17.92 -6.92 -8.80
N GLN A 212 -17.11 -7.41 -7.87
CA GLN A 212 -16.92 -6.76 -6.57
C GLN A 212 -16.17 -5.43 -6.76
N GLN A 213 -16.70 -4.34 -6.20
CA GLN A 213 -15.98 -3.07 -6.14
C GLN A 213 -14.74 -3.23 -5.27
N HIS A 214 -13.60 -3.56 -5.88
CA HIS A 214 -12.35 -3.59 -5.14
C HIS A 214 -11.99 -2.17 -4.70
N PRO A 215 -11.65 -1.96 -3.42
CA PRO A 215 -11.26 -0.64 -2.97
C PRO A 215 -10.03 -0.18 -3.75
N LYS A 216 -10.02 1.09 -4.19
CA LYS A 216 -8.88 1.81 -4.84
C LYS A 216 -7.57 1.79 -4.02
N GLU A 217 -7.53 1.03 -2.93
CA GLU A 217 -6.39 0.80 -2.06
C GLU A 217 -5.36 -0.17 -2.67
N ASN A 218 -5.64 -0.91 -3.74
CA ASN A 218 -4.64 -1.80 -4.37
C ASN A 218 -3.76 -1.13 -5.43
N ASN A 219 -4.03 0.11 -5.83
CA ASN A 219 -3.24 0.79 -6.88
C ASN A 219 -1.76 0.99 -6.48
N TRP A 220 -1.48 1.24 -5.19
CA TRP A 220 -0.09 1.39 -4.75
C TRP A 220 0.66 0.05 -4.78
N ILE A 221 -0.01 -1.07 -4.52
CA ILE A 221 0.57 -2.42 -4.60
C ILE A 221 0.94 -2.72 -6.05
N GLN A 222 0.02 -2.47 -6.99
CA GLN A 222 0.31 -2.65 -8.42
C GLN A 222 1.47 -1.77 -8.91
N GLN A 223 1.55 -0.52 -8.45
CA GLN A 223 2.68 0.37 -8.75
C GLN A 223 4.00 -0.15 -8.18
N ASP A 224 4.01 -0.59 -6.92
CA ASP A 224 5.20 -1.15 -6.28
C ASP A 224 5.64 -2.45 -6.95
N ILE A 225 4.70 -3.31 -7.39
CA ILE A 225 5.01 -4.52 -8.19
C ILE A 225 5.64 -4.15 -9.52
N MET A 226 5.08 -3.18 -10.25
CA MET A 226 5.66 -2.75 -11.54
C MET A 226 7.06 -2.18 -11.37
N ARG A 227 7.28 -1.37 -10.33
CA ARG A 227 8.60 -0.84 -9.99
C ARG A 227 9.59 -1.94 -9.60
N SER A 228 9.15 -2.93 -8.83
CA SER A 228 9.96 -4.09 -8.44
C SER A 228 10.37 -4.91 -9.67
N LYS A 229 9.44 -5.16 -10.60
CA LYS A 229 9.75 -5.82 -11.87
C LYS A 229 10.75 -5.04 -12.71
N HIS A 230 10.64 -3.71 -12.73
CA HIS A 230 11.58 -2.87 -13.46
C HIS A 230 12.98 -2.91 -12.83
N PHE A 231 13.05 -2.76 -11.50
CA PHE A 231 14.30 -2.85 -10.75
C PHE A 231 15.02 -4.19 -10.99
N LEU A 232 14.29 -5.31 -10.97
CA LEU A 232 14.85 -6.63 -11.27
C LEU A 232 15.33 -6.81 -12.71
N ARG A 233 14.79 -6.04 -13.67
CA ARG A 233 15.31 -6.04 -15.05
C ARG A 233 16.58 -5.22 -15.21
N GLU A 234 16.73 -4.18 -14.40
CA GLU A 234 17.94 -3.35 -14.37
C GLU A 234 19.06 -3.99 -13.56
N ASN A 235 18.72 -4.94 -12.69
CA ASN A 235 19.65 -5.68 -11.83
C ASN A 235 19.53 -7.18 -12.16
N ASP A 236 20.02 -7.57 -13.34
CA ASP A 236 19.99 -8.94 -13.85
C ASP A 236 20.85 -9.92 -13.02
N GLN A 237 21.72 -9.38 -12.16
CA GLN A 237 22.45 -10.13 -11.14
C GLN A 237 21.60 -10.60 -9.95
N LEU A 238 20.32 -10.19 -9.84
CA LEU A 238 19.45 -10.56 -8.73
C LEU A 238 18.29 -11.44 -9.20
N TYR A 239 18.06 -12.55 -8.49
CA TYR A 239 16.92 -13.43 -8.68
C TYR A 239 16.03 -13.44 -7.44
N VAL A 240 14.72 -13.44 -7.67
CA VAL A 240 13.72 -13.62 -6.63
C VAL A 240 13.06 -14.97 -6.84
N THR A 241 13.26 -15.88 -5.90
CA THR A 241 12.79 -17.25 -5.98
C THR A 241 11.95 -17.60 -4.75
N ARG A 242 11.20 -18.71 -4.84
CA ARG A 242 10.56 -19.31 -3.67
C ARG A 242 11.57 -20.22 -2.99
N ALA A 243 11.57 -20.23 -1.66
CA ALA A 243 12.38 -21.18 -0.91
C ALA A 243 11.89 -22.62 -1.16
N ASP A 244 12.82 -23.58 -1.25
CA ASP A 244 12.48 -25.01 -1.39
C ASP A 244 11.79 -25.54 -0.13
N LYS A 245 12.14 -24.99 1.04
CA LYS A 245 11.54 -25.31 2.33
C LYS A 245 11.07 -24.05 3.03
N GLY A 246 9.77 -24.03 3.36
CA GLY A 246 9.12 -22.90 4.03
C GLY A 246 8.45 -21.94 3.06
N ASN A 247 7.40 -21.26 3.53
CA ASN A 247 6.59 -20.34 2.72
C ASN A 247 7.28 -18.97 2.58
N LYS A 248 8.54 -18.95 2.15
CA LYS A 248 9.41 -17.77 2.05
C LYS A 248 9.78 -17.43 0.61
N VAL A 249 10.14 -16.18 0.40
CA VAL A 249 10.71 -15.62 -0.81
C VAL A 249 12.18 -15.31 -0.54
N VAL A 250 13.07 -15.81 -1.39
CA VAL A 250 14.51 -15.63 -1.26
C VAL A 250 14.99 -14.70 -2.37
N VAL A 251 15.84 -13.75 -2.03
CA VAL A 251 16.59 -12.95 -2.99
C VAL A 251 18.02 -13.47 -3.01
N ILE A 252 18.47 -13.95 -4.17
CA ILE A 252 19.77 -14.59 -4.38
C ILE A 252 20.52 -13.93 -5.54
N GLY A 253 21.84 -14.04 -5.52
CA GLY A 253 22.69 -13.57 -6.60
C GLY A 253 22.65 -14.52 -7.80
N ALA A 254 22.86 -14.01 -9.01
CA ALA A 254 22.95 -14.81 -10.23
C ALA A 254 24.04 -15.88 -10.17
N GLU A 255 25.14 -15.59 -9.45
CA GLU A 255 26.27 -16.49 -9.24
C GLU A 255 25.92 -17.68 -8.34
N GLU A 256 24.99 -17.53 -7.40
CA GLU A 256 24.56 -18.60 -6.49
C GLU A 256 23.41 -19.44 -7.06
N TYR A 257 22.71 -18.93 -8.09
CA TYR A 257 21.55 -19.59 -8.68
C TYR A 257 21.89 -20.50 -9.86
N ARG A 258 23.02 -20.26 -10.54
CA ARG A 258 23.47 -21.00 -11.73
C ARG A 258 24.51 -22.04 -11.38
#